data_AF-A0A7C7ISE8-F1
#
_entry.id   AF-A0A7C7ISE8-F1
#
_cell.length_a   1.000
_cell.length_b   1.000
_cell.length_c   1.000
_cell.angle_alpha   90.00
_cell.angle_beta   90.00
_cell.angle_gamma   90.00
#
_symmetry.space_group_name_H-M   'P 1'
#
loop_
_entity.id
_entity.type
_entity.pdbx_description
1 polymer ?
#
loop_
_entity_poly.entity_id
_entity_poly.type
_entity_poly.pdbx_seq_one_letter_code
_entity_poly.pdbx_strand_id
1 'polypeptide(L)' 'IKSLFKNFPDFLQHNTRIAAFGPTTAKAVEDAGLTLNVRAPQPNAPSMSMAIENYLKETNKKK' A
#
# COMPACT_ATOMS: atom_id res chain seq x y z
N ILE A 1 5.67 -6.50 6.30
CA ILE A 1 4.49 -7.39 6.37
C ILE A 1 4.65 -8.48 7.41
N LYS A 2 5.71 -9.30 7.39
CA LYS A 2 5.95 -10.31 8.45
C LYS A 2 5.87 -9.74 9.87
N SER A 3 6.51 -8.60 10.14
CA SER A 3 6.44 -7.96 11.47
C SER A 3 5.05 -7.42 11.83
N LEU A 4 4.22 -7.05 10.84
CA LEU A 4 2.84 -6.60 11.08
C LEU A 4 2.04 -7.73 11.71
N PHE A 5 2.00 -8.91 11.08
CA PHE A 5 1.30 -10.07 11.62
C PHE A 5 2.00 -10.72 12.83
N LYS A 6 3.33 -10.55 12.98
CA LYS A 6 4.00 -10.96 14.22
C LYS A 6 3.53 -10.15 15.43
N ASN A 7 3.38 -8.83 15.26
CA ASN A 7 3.03 -7.92 16.35
C ASN A 7 1.51 -7.77 16.51
N PHE A 8 0.76 -7.99 15.44
CA PHE A 8 -0.70 -7.89 15.36
C PHE A 8 -1.24 -9.12 14.62
N PRO A 9 -1.28 -10.31 15.25
CA PRO A 9 -1.69 -11.56 14.60
C PRO A 9 -3.08 -11.50 13.98
N ASP A 10 -3.99 -10.79 14.63
CA ASP A 10 -5.39 -10.61 14.20
C ASP A 10 -5.59 -9.35 13.35
N PHE A 11 -4.54 -8.83 12.70
CA PHE A 11 -4.65 -7.63 11.88
C PHE A 11 -5.65 -7.86 10.73
N LEU A 12 -6.68 -7.02 10.70
CA LEU A 12 -7.63 -6.91 9.59
C LEU A 12 -7.46 -5.55 8.92
N GLN A 13 -7.35 -5.55 7.60
CA GLN A 13 -7.03 -4.33 6.84
C GLN A 13 -8.12 -3.25 6.98
N HIS A 14 -9.39 -3.61 6.81
CA HIS A 14 -10.54 -2.67 6.82
C HIS A 14 -10.27 -1.41 5.98
N ASN A 15 -10.29 -0.23 6.62
CA ASN A 15 -10.07 1.07 5.98
C ASN A 15 -8.58 1.48 5.94
N THR A 16 -7.69 0.63 6.45
CA THR A 16 -6.25 0.88 6.45
C THR A 16 -5.71 0.75 5.03
N ARG A 17 -5.05 1.81 4.56
CA ARG A 17 -4.46 1.85 3.22
C ARG A 17 -3.01 1.42 3.30
N ILE A 18 -2.64 0.43 2.50
CA ILE A 18 -1.28 -0.10 2.46
C ILE A 18 -0.56 0.45 1.25
N ALA A 19 0.64 0.97 1.50
CA ALA A 19 1.54 1.47 0.49
C ALA A 19 2.86 0.66 0.53
N ALA A 20 3.39 0.28 -0.63
CA ALA A 20 4.63 -0.49 -0.72
C ALA A 20 5.59 0.10 -1.76
N PHE A 21 6.88 0.12 -1.39
CA PHE A 21 7.97 0.49 -2.29
C PHE A 21 8.71 -0.76 -2.80
N GLY A 22 8.81 -0.88 -4.12
CA GLY A 22 9.49 -1.96 -4.82
C GLY A 22 8.63 -3.22 -5.04
N PRO A 23 9.02 -4.07 -5.99
CA PRO A 23 8.26 -5.27 -6.36
C PRO A 23 8.22 -6.31 -5.23
N THR A 24 9.30 -6.49 -4.49
CA THR A 24 9.38 -7.47 -3.40
C THR A 24 8.43 -7.14 -2.25
N THR A 25 8.38 -5.86 -1.85
CA THR A 25 7.49 -5.42 -0.76
C THR A 25 6.03 -5.47 -1.19
N ALA A 26 5.73 -5.09 -2.43
CA ALA A 26 4.38 -5.20 -3.01
C ALA A 26 3.90 -6.66 -3.00
N LYS A 27 4.74 -7.58 -3.48
CA LYS A 27 4.42 -9.00 -3.47
C LYS A 27 4.19 -9.54 -2.04
N ALA A 28 4.98 -9.10 -1.07
CA ALA A 28 4.77 -9.52 0.33
C ALA A 28 3.44 -9.02 0.93
N VAL A 29 2.86 -7.94 0.41
CA VAL A 29 1.51 -7.46 0.79
C VAL A 29 0.46 -8.39 0.18
N GLU A 30 0.57 -8.65 -1.12
CA GLU A 30 -0.34 -9.51 -1.89
C GLU A 30 -0.35 -10.96 -1.37
N ASP A 31 0.84 -11.54 -1.15
CA ASP A 31 1.02 -12.90 -0.61
C ASP A 31 0.42 -13.05 0.80
N ALA A 32 0.27 -11.95 1.55
CA ALA A 32 -0.35 -11.93 2.87
C ALA A 32 -1.88 -11.71 2.81
N GLY A 33 -2.49 -11.74 1.62
CA GLY A 33 -3.92 -11.55 1.42
C GLY A 33 -4.40 -10.10 1.61
N LEU A 34 -3.46 -9.14 1.65
CA LEU A 34 -3.76 -7.72 1.84
C LEU A 34 -3.87 -7.02 0.48
N THR A 35 -4.75 -6.03 0.41
CA THR A 35 -4.89 -5.18 -0.77
C THR A 35 -3.83 -4.09 -0.76
N LEU A 36 -2.98 -4.06 -1.78
CA LEU A 36 -2.03 -2.98 -2.00
C LEU A 36 -2.74 -1.77 -2.63
N ASN A 37 -2.86 -0.67 -1.89
CA ASN A 37 -3.55 0.53 -2.35
C ASN A 37 -2.63 1.47 -3.13
N VAL A 38 -1.37 1.57 -2.73
CA VAL A 38 -0.38 2.46 -3.35
C VAL A 38 0.89 1.69 -3.62
N ARG A 39 1.33 1.71 -4.88
CA ARG A 39 2.60 1.11 -5.29
C ARG A 39 3.55 2.19 -5.76
N ALA A 40 4.80 2.10 -5.35
CA ALA A 40 5.90 2.86 -5.94
C ALA A 40 7.14 1.96 -6.09
N PRO A 41 8.13 2.31 -6.91
CA PRO A 41 8.01 3.31 -7.97
C PRO A 41 7.03 2.85 -9.07
N GLN A 42 6.44 3.79 -9.77
CA GLN A 42 5.63 3.61 -10.99
C GLN A 42 6.10 4.63 -12.05
N PRO A 43 5.85 4.39 -13.35
CA PRO A 43 6.28 5.31 -14.42
C PRO A 43 5.81 6.76 -14.20
N ASN A 44 4.61 6.94 -13.63
CA ASN A 44 4.00 8.24 -13.31
C ASN A 44 4.23 8.70 -11.85
N ALA A 45 4.90 7.89 -11.02
CA ALA A 45 5.16 8.17 -9.61
C ALA A 45 6.47 7.49 -9.16
N PRO A 46 7.65 8.09 -9.42
CA PRO A 46 8.94 7.49 -9.09
C PRO A 46 9.25 7.44 -7.58
N SER A 47 8.52 8.19 -6.75
CA SER A 47 8.71 8.25 -5.31
C SER A 47 7.44 7.88 -4.53
N MET A 48 7.61 7.41 -3.28
CA MET A 48 6.47 7.12 -2.39
C MET A 48 5.59 8.34 -2.15
N SER A 49 6.19 9.52 -1.93
CA SER A 49 5.44 10.75 -1.67
C SER A 49 4.53 11.09 -2.85
N MET A 50 5.05 10.98 -4.09
CA MET A 50 4.26 11.25 -5.30
C MET A 50 3.17 10.20 -5.50
N ALA A 51 3.45 8.92 -5.24
CA ALA A 51 2.47 7.85 -5.35
C ALA A 51 1.31 8.05 -4.35
N ILE A 52 1.61 8.47 -3.12
CA ILE A 52 0.61 8.79 -2.10
C ILE A 52 -0.20 10.02 -2.52
N GLU A 53 0.45 11.09 -3.00
CA GLU A 53 -0.23 12.30 -3.45
C GLU A 53 -1.21 12.01 -4.60
N ASN A 54 -0.77 11.22 -5.59
CA ASN A 54 -1.62 10.78 -6.71
C ASN A 54 -2.82 9.97 -6.20
N TYR A 55 -2.58 9.01 -5.32
CA TYR A 55 -3.65 8.21 -4.70
C TYR A 55 -4.67 9.10 -3.97
N LEU A 56 -4.20 10.03 -3.14
CA LEU A 56 -5.09 10.94 -2.40
C LEU A 56 -5.92 11.82 -3.34
N LYS A 57 -5.33 12.32 -4.43
CA LYS A 57 -6.05 13.10 -5.45
C LYS A 57 -7.15 12.27 -6.11
N GLU A 58 -6.91 11.00 -6.39
CA GLU A 58 -7.90 10.11 -7.02
C GLU A 58 -9.00 9.69 -6.06
N THR A 59 -8.66 9.34 -4.82
CA THR A 59 -9.64 8.84 -3.84
C THR A 59 -10.48 9.94 -3.22
N ASN A 60 -9.94 11.14 -3.03
CA ASN A 60 -10.66 12.23 -2.38
C ASN A 60 -11.52 13.04 -3.36
N LYS A 61 -11.25 12.97 -4.67
CA LYS A 61 -12.10 13.58 -5.71
C LYS A 61 -13.43 12.85 -5.93
N LYS A 62 -13.55 11.60 -5.50
CA LYS A 62 -14.79 10.81 -5.61
C LYS A 62 -15.78 11.08 -4.47
N LYS A 63 -15.75 12.27 -3.86
CA LYS A 63 -16.72 12.73 -2.88
C LYS A 63 -17.61 13.83 -3.46
#